data_AF-A0A8T3LNF0-F1
#
_entry.id   AF-A0A8T3LNF0-F1
#
_cell.length_a   1.000
_cell.length_b   1.000
_cell.length_c   1.000
_cell.angle_alpha   90.00
_cell.angle_beta   90.00
_cell.angle_gamma   90.00
#
_symmetry.space_group_name_H-M   'P 1'
#
loop_
_entity.id
_entity.type
_entity.pdbx_description
1 polymer ?
#
loop_
_entity_poly.entity_id
_entity_poly.type
_entity_poly.pdbx_seq_one_letter_code
_entity_poly.pdbx_strand_id
1 'polypeptide(L)' 'MITNTKLDPIETASVDELQALQTQRLKWTLKHAYENVPMYRRKFDAAGVHPDDFRELSDLRKFPCTTKQDL' A
#
# COMPACT_ATOMS: atom_id res chain seq x y z
N MET A 1 23.62 26.99 18.25
CA MET A 1 22.42 27.34 17.45
C MET A 1 21.61 26.07 17.30
N ILE A 2 20.41 26.01 17.89
CA ILE A 2 19.53 24.85 17.77
C ILE A 2 18.75 25.03 16.47
N THR A 3 18.90 24.12 15.52
CA THR A 3 18.16 24.11 14.26
C THR A 3 16.68 23.87 14.57
N ASN A 4 15.84 24.89 14.36
CA ASN A 4 14.40 24.74 14.33
C ASN A 4 14.00 24.04 13.02
N THR A 5 14.11 22.71 13.01
CA THR A 5 13.69 21.88 11.88
C THR A 5 12.16 21.85 11.88
N LYS A 6 11.54 22.56 10.95
CA LYS A 6 10.09 22.51 10.76
C LYS A 6 9.72 21.08 10.33
N LEU A 7 8.87 20.41 11.10
CA LEU A 7 8.35 19.09 10.78
C LEU A 7 7.49 19.14 9.52
N ASP A 8 7.53 18.09 8.71
CA ASP A 8 6.61 17.89 7.60
C ASP A 8 5.19 17.72 8.15
N PRO A 9 4.15 18.22 7.45
CA PRO A 9 2.77 18.11 7.91
C PRO A 9 2.34 16.69 8.29
N ILE A 10 2.87 15.67 7.59
CA ILE A 10 2.54 14.28 7.83
C ILE A 10 3.11 13.74 9.15
N GLU A 11 4.18 14.33 9.68
CA GLU A 11 4.80 13.93 10.96
C GLU A 11 3.94 14.32 12.17
N THR A 12 2.97 15.22 11.98
CA THR A 12 2.06 15.72 13.03
C THR A 12 0.59 15.54 12.68
N ALA A 13 0.31 14.83 11.58
CA ALA A 13 -1.04 14.55 11.13
C ALA A 13 -1.80 13.69 12.13
N SER A 14 -3.13 13.85 12.15
CA SER A 14 -4.01 12.95 12.91
C SER A 14 -3.92 11.52 12.36
N VAL A 15 -4.31 10.56 13.19
CA VAL A 15 -4.37 9.14 12.78
C VAL A 15 -5.30 8.97 11.58
N ASP A 16 -6.42 9.69 11.54
CA ASP A 16 -7.39 9.61 10.44
C ASP A 16 -6.81 10.13 9.12
N GLU A 17 -6.07 11.25 9.15
CA GLU A 17 -5.37 11.78 7.98
C GLU A 17 -4.28 10.83 7.49
N LEU A 18 -3.52 10.22 8.42
CA LEU A 18 -2.50 9.21 8.10
C LEU A 18 -3.12 7.98 7.43
N GLN A 19 -4.22 7.45 7.99
CA GLN A 19 -4.90 6.27 7.46
C GLN A 19 -5.54 6.55 6.09
N ALA A 20 -6.13 7.73 5.89
CA ALA A 20 -6.68 8.14 4.60
C ALA A 20 -5.58 8.19 3.53
N LEU A 21 -4.43 8.81 3.84
CA LEU A 21 -3.30 8.89 2.92
C LEU A 21 -2.72 7.50 2.61
N GLN A 22 -2.54 6.65 3.64
CA GLN A 22 -2.06 5.28 3.48
C GLN A 22 -2.99 4.47 2.58
N THR A 23 -4.29 4.56 2.80
CA THR A 23 -5.31 3.84 2.00
C THR A 23 -5.27 4.30 0.54
N GLN A 24 -5.25 5.61 0.30
CA GLN A 24 -5.17 6.17 -1.06
C GLN A 24 -3.92 5.66 -1.79
N ARG A 25 -2.75 5.75 -1.15
CA ARG A 25 -1.48 5.33 -1.75
C ARG A 25 -1.43 3.83 -2.00
N LEU A 26 -1.88 3.03 -1.03
CA LEU A 26 -1.86 1.58 -1.14
C LEU A 26 -2.78 1.08 -2.26
N LYS A 27 -3.96 1.69 -2.44
CA LYS A 27 -4.85 1.40 -3.57
C LYS A 27 -4.16 1.63 -4.91
N TRP A 28 -3.47 2.76 -5.07
CA TRP A 28 -2.68 3.04 -6.27
C TRP A 28 -1.54 2.02 -6.46
N THR A 29 -0.81 1.70 -5.39
CA THR A 29 0.31 0.75 -5.42
C THR A 29 -0.13 -0.65 -5.84
N LEU A 30 -1.21 -1.17 -5.27
CA LEU A 30 -1.73 -2.51 -5.60
C LEU A 30 -2.15 -2.57 -7.06
N LYS A 31 -2.86 -1.55 -7.56
CA LYS A 31 -3.25 -1.45 -8.96
C LYS A 31 -2.02 -1.39 -9.87
N HIS A 32 -1.06 -0.52 -9.55
CA HIS A 32 0.15 -0.37 -10.34
C HIS A 32 0.95 -1.66 -10.42
N ALA A 33 1.13 -2.37 -9.31
CA ALA A 33 1.84 -3.66 -9.26
C ALA A 33 1.14 -4.72 -10.13
N TYR A 34 -0.18 -4.85 -10.02
CA TYR A 34 -0.98 -5.80 -10.78
C TYR A 34 -1.00 -5.51 -12.30
N GLU A 35 -1.07 -4.23 -12.68
CA GLU A 35 -1.11 -3.82 -14.08
C GLU A 35 0.26 -3.93 -14.78
N ASN A 36 1.36 -3.70 -14.06
CA ASN A 36 2.67 -3.51 -14.69
C ASN A 36 3.67 -4.65 -14.46
N VAL A 37 3.41 -5.56 -13.52
CA VAL A 37 4.35 -6.64 -13.18
C VAL A 37 3.66 -8.01 -13.29
N PRO A 38 4.04 -8.84 -14.29
CA PRO A 38 3.40 -10.15 -14.50
C PRO A 38 3.43 -11.09 -13.29
N MET A 39 4.49 -11.01 -12.48
CA MET A 39 4.61 -11.78 -11.25
C MET A 39 3.50 -11.44 -10.24
N TYR A 40 3.24 -10.14 -10.00
CA TYR A 40 2.20 -9.70 -9.07
C TYR A 40 0.80 -10.07 -9.58
N ARG A 41 0.56 -9.89 -10.89
CA ARG A 41 -0.70 -10.31 -11.52
C ARG A 41 -0.99 -11.79 -11.26
N ARG A 42 -0.05 -12.68 -11.62
CA ARG A 42 -0.22 -14.13 -11.42
C ARG A 42 -0.44 -14.50 -9.96
N LYS A 43 0.28 -13.84 -9.04
CA LYS A 43 0.19 -14.13 -7.61
C LYS A 43 -1.15 -13.69 -7.02
N PHE A 44 -1.66 -12.53 -7.44
CA PHE A 44 -2.96 -12.01 -7.03
C PHE A 44 -4.09 -12.87 -7.60
N ASP A 45 -4.03 -13.23 -8.89
CA ASP A 45 -4.97 -14.12 -9.55
C ASP A 45 -5.03 -15.50 -8.88
N ALA A 46 -3.87 -16.08 -8.56
CA ALA A 46 -3.77 -17.38 -7.88
C ALA A 46 -4.33 -17.34 -6.44
N ALA A 47 -4.26 -16.19 -5.78
CA ALA A 47 -4.88 -15.96 -4.48
C ALA A 47 -6.37 -15.56 -4.57
N GLY A 48 -6.90 -15.34 -5.78
CA GLY A 48 -8.30 -14.96 -6.01
C GLY A 48 -8.63 -13.55 -5.55
N VAL A 49 -7.65 -12.62 -5.57
CA VAL A 49 -7.84 -11.23 -5.12
C VAL A 49 -7.46 -10.25 -6.22
N HIS A 50 -8.24 -9.19 -6.37
CA HIS A 50 -8.00 -8.10 -7.32
C HIS A 50 -7.72 -6.79 -6.56
N PRO A 51 -6.95 -5.83 -7.12
CA PRO A 51 -6.74 -4.52 -6.48
C PRO A 51 -8.02 -3.78 -6.08
N ASP A 52 -9.14 -4.03 -6.77
CA ASP A 52 -10.45 -3.43 -6.45
C ASP A 52 -11.09 -4.00 -5.17
N ASP A 53 -10.57 -5.11 -4.65
CA ASP A 53 -11.00 -5.70 -3.37
C ASP A 53 -10.41 -4.96 -2.15
N PHE A 54 -9.46 -4.03 -2.38
CA PHE A 54 -8.87 -3.19 -1.34
C PHE A 54 -9.68 -1.91 -1.13
N ARG A 55 -10.41 -1.83 -0.01
CA ARG A 55 -11.27 -0.70 0.37
C ARG A 55 -10.81 -0.01 1.64
N GLU A 56 -10.21 -0.77 2.56
CA GLU A 56 -9.67 -0.29 3.83
C GLU A 56 -8.35 -1.00 4.18
N LEU A 57 -7.56 -0.45 5.11
CA LEU A 57 -6.24 -0.99 5.46
C LEU A 57 -6.27 -2.46 5.91
N SER A 58 -7.36 -2.91 6.56
CA SER A 58 -7.59 -4.31 6.96
C SER A 58 -7.62 -5.28 5.78
N ASP A 59 -8.06 -4.83 4.60
CA ASP A 59 -8.15 -5.65 3.39
C ASP A 59 -6.78 -6.09 2.88
N LEU A 60 -5.70 -5.41 3.29
CA LEU A 60 -4.34 -5.79 2.88
C LEU A 60 -4.01 -7.25 3.25
N ARG A 61 -4.63 -7.79 4.30
CA ARG A 61 -4.48 -9.20 4.71
C ARG A 61 -4.97 -10.21 3.68
N LYS A 62 -5.82 -9.80 2.74
CA LYS A 62 -6.30 -10.63 1.62
C LYS A 62 -5.20 -10.85 0.58
N PHE A 63 -4.23 -9.95 0.47
CA PHE A 63 -3.20 -9.99 -0.55
C PHE A 63 -2.03 -10.91 -0.14
N PRO A 64 -1.49 -11.70 -1.07
CA PRO A 64 -0.38 -12.61 -0.78
C PRO A 64 0.92 -11.83 -0.53
N CYS A 65 1.73 -12.30 0.42
CA CYS A 65 3.06 -11.73 0.66
C CYS A 65 4.05 -12.08 -0.46
N THR A 66 4.93 -11.14 -0.79
CA THR A 66 6.14 -11.40 -1.61
C THR A 66 7.25 -11.96 -0.72
N THR A 67 7.93 -13.01 -1.17
CA THR A 67 9.05 -13.65 -0.49
C THR A 67 10.31 -13.56 -1.36
N LYS A 68 11.44 -13.98 -0.81
CA LYS A 68 12.72 -13.99 -1.55
C LYS A 68 12.69 -14.87 -2.81
N GLN A 69 11.82 -15.88 -2.86
CA GLN A 69 11.67 -16.76 -4.01
C GLN A 69 10.98 -16.08 -5.21
N ASP A 70 10.35 -14.92 -5.00
CA ASP A 70 9.70 -14.15 -6.06
C ASP A 70 10.64 -13.13 -6.75
N LEU A 71 11.87 -12.97 -6.24
CA LEU A 71 12.88 -11.98 -6.68
C LEU A 71 14.00 -12.66 -7.47
#